data_AF-A0A1W2B8C7-F1
#
_entry.id   AF-A0A1W2B8C7-F1
#
_cell.length_a   1.000
_cell.length_b   1.000
_cell.length_c   1.000
_cell.angle_alpha   90.00
_cell.angle_beta   90.00
_cell.angle_gamma   90.00
#
_symmetry.space_group_name_H-M   'P 1'
#
loop_
_entity.id
_entity.type
_entity.pdbx_description
1 polymer ?
#
loop_
_entity_poly.entity_id
_entity_poly.type
_entity_poly.pdbx_seq_one_letter_code
_entity_poly.pdbx_strand_id
1 'polypeptide(L)'
;MPSKAWTPPFPVDLGAVLGRLRRGPGDPSFSAEGGVWFAANTPCGPGTLHITRASGEVLAEAWGEGGPWLLDGLPALLGADDTVDEFVAHHPVIAESRRQRPGLRLGATGRVWDLLFASILEQKVTGVEAFRTWRELGRRFGESAPGPKALKVPPTPQRLLGLQDWEWHQCGLDGARRRTLINVAQVAHRLEKAAETRSRELLEKVPGVGVWTSAEVAQRAWGDPDAVSVGDYHVAKNVTWALTGTPGDDDGMMELLEPYKPQRHRAVMYLEAAGLRRPRRAPRFSPRDYRRF
;
A
#
# COMPACT_ATOMS: atom_id res chain seq x y z
N MET A 1 25.19 4.98 -12.31
CA MET A 1 23.92 4.68 -11.62
C MET A 1 24.02 5.27 -10.23
N PRO A 2 23.05 6.07 -9.79
CA PRO A 2 23.07 6.61 -8.43
C PRO A 2 22.80 5.50 -7.42
N SER A 3 23.54 5.52 -6.31
CA SER A 3 23.35 4.61 -5.19
C SER A 3 23.47 5.39 -3.88
N LYS A 4 22.87 4.84 -2.82
CA LYS A 4 22.85 5.43 -1.48
C LYS A 4 23.03 4.32 -0.45
N ALA A 5 23.98 4.51 0.45
CA ALA A 5 24.05 3.75 1.69
C ALA A 5 23.37 4.56 2.79
N TRP A 6 22.53 3.92 3.59
CA TRP A 6 21.87 4.54 4.73
C TRP A 6 21.93 3.59 5.92
N THR A 7 22.43 4.10 7.06
CA THR A 7 22.40 3.37 8.33
C THR A 7 21.16 3.81 9.10
N PRO A 8 20.13 2.95 9.23
CA PRO A 8 18.96 3.31 10.02
C PRO A 8 19.34 3.43 11.50
N PRO A 9 18.84 4.44 12.25
CA PRO A 9 19.12 4.57 13.68
C PRO A 9 18.32 3.55 14.53
N PHE A 10 17.64 2.60 13.89
CA PHE A 10 16.79 1.59 14.49
C PHE A 10 16.84 0.26 13.71
N PRO A 11 16.45 -0.88 14.30
CA PRO A 11 16.22 -2.10 13.53
C PRO A 11 15.14 -1.87 12.46
N VAL A 12 15.37 -2.38 11.25
CA VAL A 12 14.40 -2.36 10.14
C VAL A 12 14.21 -3.76 9.58
N ASP A 13 12.97 -4.19 9.42
CA ASP A 13 12.62 -5.38 8.64
C ASP A 13 12.15 -4.94 7.25
N LEU A 14 13.05 -5.06 6.25
CA LEU A 14 12.76 -4.66 4.87
C LEU A 14 11.55 -5.41 4.30
N GLY A 15 11.40 -6.69 4.62
CA GLY A 15 10.30 -7.51 4.12
C GLY A 15 8.96 -7.06 4.70
N ALA A 16 8.92 -6.79 6.01
CA ALA A 16 7.70 -6.35 6.69
C ALA A 16 7.27 -4.92 6.31
N VAL A 17 8.23 -4.03 6.09
CA VAL A 17 7.97 -2.63 5.70
C VAL A 17 7.59 -2.55 4.21
N LEU A 18 8.45 -3.05 3.33
CA LEU A 18 8.28 -2.88 1.87
C LEU A 18 7.33 -3.91 1.25
N GLY A 19 7.11 -5.05 1.90
CA GLY A 19 6.20 -6.08 1.41
C GLY A 19 4.75 -5.59 1.27
N ARG A 20 4.37 -4.53 1.98
CA ARG A 20 3.06 -3.86 1.90
C ARG A 20 2.81 -3.13 0.58
N LEU A 21 3.87 -2.88 -0.19
CA LEU A 21 3.78 -2.25 -1.51
C LEU A 21 3.43 -3.25 -2.61
N ARG A 22 3.65 -4.55 -2.36
CA ARG A 22 3.42 -5.62 -3.33
C ARG A 22 1.92 -5.91 -3.50
N ARG A 23 1.48 -5.97 -4.75
CA ARG A 23 0.11 -6.30 -5.18
C ARG A 23 -0.01 -7.76 -5.63
N GLY A 24 0.29 -8.65 -4.69
CA GLY A 24 0.13 -10.10 -4.83
C GLY A 24 1.19 -10.83 -5.67
N PRO A 25 0.95 -12.12 -5.96
CA PRO A 25 1.84 -12.91 -6.81
C PRO A 25 1.85 -12.42 -8.27
N GLY A 26 3.05 -12.29 -8.84
CA GLY A 26 3.23 -11.83 -10.22
C GLY A 26 2.98 -10.33 -10.42
N ASP A 27 3.02 -9.54 -9.35
CA ASP A 27 3.07 -8.08 -9.42
C ASP A 27 4.18 -7.64 -10.41
N PRO A 28 3.84 -6.96 -11.52
CA PRO A 28 4.83 -6.58 -12.52
C PRO A 28 5.73 -5.43 -12.05
N SER A 29 5.38 -4.73 -10.98
CA SER A 29 6.09 -3.56 -10.47
C SER A 29 6.92 -3.87 -9.22
N PHE A 30 7.00 -5.12 -8.79
CA PHE A 30 7.67 -5.51 -7.54
C PHE A 30 8.39 -6.86 -7.66
N SER A 31 9.58 -6.98 -7.07
CA SER A 31 10.28 -8.25 -6.89
C SER A 31 10.97 -8.32 -5.53
N ALA A 32 11.10 -9.51 -4.97
CA ALA A 32 11.86 -9.75 -3.73
C ALA A 32 13.12 -10.61 -3.98
N GLU A 33 13.51 -10.78 -5.24
CA GLU A 33 14.65 -11.59 -5.64
C GLU A 33 15.95 -10.77 -5.58
N GLY A 34 16.91 -11.24 -4.77
CA GLY A 34 18.19 -10.55 -4.59
C GLY A 34 18.07 -9.22 -3.84
N GLY A 35 17.00 -9.02 -3.07
CA GLY A 35 16.64 -7.75 -2.44
C GLY A 35 15.23 -7.32 -2.82
N VAL A 36 14.77 -6.20 -2.27
CA VAL A 36 13.46 -5.64 -2.62
C VAL A 36 13.60 -4.70 -3.79
N TRP A 37 12.87 -4.96 -4.86
CA TRP A 37 12.76 -4.12 -6.03
C TRP A 37 11.35 -3.59 -6.15
N PHE A 38 11.21 -2.31 -6.50
CA PHE A 38 9.96 -1.82 -7.06
C PHE A 38 10.17 -0.75 -8.12
N ALA A 39 9.23 -0.69 -9.05
CA ALA A 39 9.14 0.32 -10.10
C ALA A 39 7.93 1.22 -9.85
N ALA A 40 8.08 2.50 -10.15
CA ALA A 40 7.22 3.55 -9.62
C ALA A 40 7.08 4.72 -10.60
N ASN A 41 5.87 5.29 -10.70
CA ASN A 41 5.74 6.67 -11.15
C ASN A 41 6.25 7.60 -10.05
N THR A 42 7.01 8.63 -10.43
CA THR A 42 7.52 9.69 -9.55
C THR A 42 7.27 11.06 -10.18
N PRO A 43 7.36 12.17 -9.41
CA PRO A 43 7.26 13.52 -9.95
C PRO A 43 8.30 13.83 -11.04
N CYS A 44 9.43 13.12 -11.04
CA CYS A 44 10.53 13.32 -11.98
C CYS A 44 10.48 12.34 -13.16
N GLY A 45 9.43 11.51 -13.29
CA GLY A 45 9.35 10.45 -14.30
C GLY A 45 9.45 9.04 -13.70
N PRO A 46 9.45 7.98 -14.52
CA PRO A 46 9.53 6.60 -14.04
C PRO A 46 10.86 6.34 -13.33
N GLY A 47 10.80 5.54 -12.26
CA GLY A 47 11.98 5.12 -11.52
C GLY A 47 11.89 3.68 -11.04
N THR A 48 13.05 3.05 -10.87
CA THR A 48 13.20 1.75 -10.22
C THR A 48 14.12 1.91 -9.03
N LEU A 49 13.77 1.27 -7.92
CA LEU A 49 14.60 1.21 -6.71
C LEU A 49 14.87 -0.26 -6.36
N HIS A 50 16.13 -0.57 -6.07
CA HIS A 50 16.56 -1.84 -5.50
C HIS A 50 17.14 -1.58 -4.12
N ILE A 51 16.69 -2.34 -3.12
CA ILE A 51 17.09 -2.20 -1.74
C ILE A 51 17.59 -3.54 -1.23
N THR A 52 18.81 -3.53 -0.70
CA THR A 52 19.42 -4.67 -0.02
C THR A 52 19.87 -4.26 1.38
N ARG A 53 20.16 -5.26 2.21
CA ARG A 53 20.74 -5.05 3.53
C ARG A 53 22.10 -5.73 3.59
N ALA A 54 23.12 -5.00 4.01
CA ALA A 54 24.46 -5.52 4.20
C ALA A 54 25.04 -4.95 5.51
N SER A 55 25.48 -5.82 6.42
CA SER A 55 26.22 -5.42 7.64
C SER A 55 25.57 -4.32 8.50
N GLY A 56 24.23 -4.31 8.58
CA GLY A 56 23.48 -3.30 9.35
C GLY A 56 23.11 -2.05 8.54
N GLU A 57 23.75 -1.83 7.39
CA GLU A 57 23.40 -0.78 6.43
C GLU A 57 22.32 -1.24 5.46
N VAL A 58 21.56 -0.27 4.97
CA VAL A 58 20.68 -0.42 3.82
C VAL A 58 21.38 0.18 2.61
N LEU A 59 21.55 -0.62 1.57
CA LEU A 59 22.08 -0.18 0.29
C LEU A 59 20.92 -0.05 -0.69
N ALA A 60 20.81 1.10 -1.33
CA ALA A 60 19.81 1.35 -2.35
C ALA A 60 20.47 1.79 -3.66
N GLU A 61 19.99 1.24 -4.77
CA GLU A 61 20.38 1.60 -6.12
C GLU A 61 19.12 2.01 -6.89
N ALA A 62 19.23 3.04 -7.73
CA ALA A 62 18.09 3.53 -8.48
C ALA A 62 18.41 3.82 -9.95
N TRP A 63 17.36 3.74 -10.77
CA TRP A 63 17.42 3.92 -12.22
C TRP A 63 16.28 4.78 -12.72
N GLY A 64 16.48 5.41 -13.88
CA GLY A 64 15.52 6.29 -14.53
C GLY A 64 15.55 7.72 -14.00
N GLU A 65 14.72 8.57 -14.60
CA GLU A 65 14.59 9.98 -14.24
C GLU A 65 14.07 10.14 -12.80
N GLY A 66 13.23 9.21 -12.33
CA GLY A 66 12.77 9.14 -10.93
C GLY A 66 13.78 8.56 -9.94
N GLY A 67 14.95 8.10 -10.37
CA GLY A 67 15.92 7.41 -9.53
C GLY A 67 16.44 8.24 -8.35
N PRO A 68 16.98 9.46 -8.58
CA PRO A 68 17.43 10.33 -7.50
C PRO A 68 16.33 10.63 -6.47
N TRP A 69 15.11 10.92 -6.92
CA TRP A 69 13.96 11.17 -6.05
C TRP A 69 13.64 9.97 -5.13
N LEU A 70 13.70 8.75 -5.68
CA LEU A 70 13.50 7.52 -4.89
C LEU A 70 14.61 7.30 -3.85
N LEU A 71 15.86 7.62 -4.18
CA LEU A 71 16.98 7.53 -3.24
C LEU A 71 16.87 8.57 -2.12
N ASP A 72 16.45 9.79 -2.45
CA ASP A 72 16.24 10.85 -1.48
C ASP A 72 15.15 10.45 -0.47
N GLY A 73 14.04 9.87 -0.95
CA GLY A 73 12.95 9.36 -0.12
C GLY A 73 13.23 8.06 0.65
N LEU A 74 14.39 7.41 0.46
CA LEU A 74 14.72 6.12 1.07
C LEU A 74 14.55 6.08 2.61
N PRO A 75 15.01 7.08 3.39
CA PRO A 75 14.82 7.05 4.84
C PRO A 75 13.34 7.05 5.24
N ALA A 76 12.53 7.93 4.65
CA ALA A 76 11.08 8.01 4.91
C ALA A 76 10.36 6.72 4.51
N LEU A 77 10.72 6.13 3.36
CA LEU A 77 10.21 4.84 2.89
C LEU A 77 10.45 3.71 3.89
N LEU A 78 11.55 3.78 4.65
CA LEU A 78 11.93 2.80 5.65
C LEU A 78 11.54 3.20 7.09
N GLY A 79 10.74 4.26 7.23
CA GLY A 79 10.15 4.69 8.49
C GLY A 79 11.04 5.57 9.35
N ALA A 80 11.94 6.37 8.75
CA ALA A 80 12.73 7.35 9.50
C ALA A 80 11.87 8.39 10.23
N ASP A 81 10.70 8.71 9.68
CA ASP A 81 9.74 9.66 10.26
C ASP A 81 8.70 8.97 11.16
N ASP A 82 8.87 7.68 11.45
CA ASP A 82 7.91 6.86 12.17
C ASP A 82 8.00 7.06 13.69
N THR A 83 6.95 7.52 14.35
CA THR A 83 6.93 7.79 15.81
C THR A 83 6.58 6.56 16.66
N VAL A 84 7.24 5.43 16.37
CA VAL A 84 6.99 4.14 17.02
C VAL A 84 7.26 4.13 18.53
N ASP A 85 8.16 5.00 19.00
CA ASP A 85 8.52 5.08 20.42
C ASP A 85 7.45 5.78 21.26
N GLU A 86 6.60 6.60 20.63
CA GLU A 86 5.42 7.22 21.25
C GLU A 86 4.25 6.23 21.41
N PHE A 87 4.33 5.04 20.81
CA PHE A 87 3.24 4.06 20.85
C PHE A 87 3.15 3.34 22.19
N VAL A 88 1.98 3.45 22.84
CA VAL A 88 1.64 2.72 24.06
C VAL A 88 0.76 1.52 23.72
N ALA A 89 1.19 0.33 24.14
CA ALA A 89 0.40 -0.89 23.98
C ALA A 89 -0.59 -1.04 25.15
N HIS A 90 -1.89 -1.06 24.86
CA HIS A 90 -2.96 -1.21 25.86
C HIS A 90 -3.48 -2.64 26.00
N HIS A 91 -3.05 -3.57 25.14
CA HIS A 91 -3.46 -4.98 25.15
C HIS A 91 -2.26 -5.94 25.09
N PRO A 92 -2.24 -7.04 25.87
CA PRO A 92 -1.10 -7.96 25.92
C PRO A 92 -0.66 -8.52 24.58
N VAL A 93 -1.60 -8.84 23.69
CA VAL A 93 -1.32 -9.33 22.33
C VAL A 93 -0.53 -8.29 21.52
N ILE A 94 -0.92 -7.01 21.61
CA ILE A 94 -0.24 -5.93 20.90
C ILE A 94 1.14 -5.70 21.51
N ALA A 95 1.25 -5.71 22.84
CA ALA A 95 2.52 -5.58 23.54
C ALA A 95 3.51 -6.70 23.16
N GLU A 96 3.05 -7.95 23.09
CA GLU A 96 3.87 -9.08 22.64
C GLU A 96 4.25 -8.97 21.16
N SER A 97 3.29 -8.62 20.29
CA SER A 97 3.57 -8.45 18.86
C SER A 97 4.63 -7.37 18.61
N ARG A 98 4.55 -6.24 19.34
CA ARG A 98 5.55 -5.16 19.31
C ARG A 98 6.92 -5.64 19.76
N ARG A 99 7.00 -6.35 20.89
CA ARG A 99 8.27 -6.91 21.40
C ARG A 99 8.95 -7.85 20.41
N GLN A 100 8.17 -8.72 19.76
CA GLN A 100 8.67 -9.68 18.79
C GLN A 100 9.11 -9.05 17.46
N ARG A 101 8.68 -7.82 17.16
CA ARG A 101 8.86 -7.16 15.86
C ARG A 101 9.48 -5.76 16.01
N PRO A 102 10.70 -5.65 16.59
CA PRO A 102 11.35 -4.35 16.78
C PRO A 102 11.64 -3.63 15.45
N GLY A 103 11.75 -4.39 14.35
CA GLY A 103 12.00 -3.88 13.00
C GLY A 103 10.76 -3.46 12.21
N LEU A 104 9.56 -3.60 12.75
CA LEU A 104 8.33 -3.18 12.07
C LEU A 104 8.18 -1.66 12.17
N ARG A 105 7.98 -1.02 11.02
CA ARG A 105 7.85 0.43 10.86
C ARG A 105 6.72 0.77 9.89
N LEU A 106 6.16 1.97 10.05
CA LEU A 106 5.33 2.60 9.04
C LEU A 106 6.21 3.44 8.13
N GLY A 107 6.35 2.99 6.87
CA GLY A 107 7.09 3.70 5.84
C GLY A 107 6.21 4.64 5.03
N ALA A 108 6.83 5.64 4.40
CA ALA A 108 6.17 6.62 3.55
C ALA A 108 6.79 6.64 2.16
N THR A 109 6.00 6.34 1.12
CA THR A 109 6.44 6.39 -0.27
C THR A 109 6.49 7.80 -0.83
N GLY A 110 5.82 8.78 -0.20
CA GLY A 110 5.72 10.16 -0.67
C GLY A 110 4.96 10.33 -1.99
N ARG A 111 4.24 9.30 -2.46
CA ARG A 111 3.58 9.27 -3.78
C ARG A 111 2.18 8.69 -3.68
N VAL A 112 1.22 9.33 -4.35
CA VAL A 112 -0.22 9.04 -4.21
C VAL A 112 -0.73 8.20 -5.37
N TRP A 113 -0.39 8.54 -6.61
CA TRP A 113 -1.02 7.96 -7.80
C TRP A 113 -1.01 6.42 -7.81
N ASP A 114 0.16 5.80 -7.74
CA ASP A 114 0.30 4.34 -7.83
C ASP A 114 -0.47 3.62 -6.70
N LEU A 115 -0.49 4.22 -5.51
CA LEU A 115 -1.21 3.69 -4.36
C LEU A 115 -2.72 3.82 -4.55
N LEU A 116 -3.19 4.99 -5.00
CA LEU A 116 -4.60 5.25 -5.23
C LEU A 116 -5.15 4.38 -6.37
N PHE A 117 -4.38 4.24 -7.45
CA PHE A 117 -4.66 3.31 -8.54
C PHE A 117 -4.84 1.88 -8.00
N ALA A 118 -3.89 1.36 -7.23
CA ALA A 118 -3.99 0.03 -6.64
C ALA A 118 -5.18 -0.12 -5.68
N SER A 119 -5.38 0.83 -4.78
CA SER A 119 -6.46 0.79 -3.79
C SER A 119 -7.84 0.81 -4.46
N ILE A 120 -8.03 1.55 -5.56
CA ILE A 120 -9.29 1.53 -6.30
C ILE A 120 -9.52 0.16 -6.95
N LEU A 121 -8.49 -0.49 -7.48
CA LEU A 121 -8.61 -1.86 -8.01
C LEU A 121 -9.01 -2.87 -6.95
N GLU A 122 -8.72 -2.62 -5.68
CA GLU A 122 -9.03 -3.51 -4.55
C GLU A 122 -10.45 -3.30 -3.98
N GLN A 123 -11.17 -2.25 -4.39
CA GLN A 123 -12.50 -1.93 -3.85
C GLN A 123 -13.53 -3.05 -4.12
N LYS A 124 -14.14 -3.55 -3.03
CA LYS A 124 -15.32 -4.46 -3.03
C LYS A 124 -15.13 -5.75 -3.86
N VAL A 125 -13.88 -6.17 -4.06
CA VAL A 125 -13.53 -7.41 -4.78
C VAL A 125 -12.63 -8.30 -3.95
N THR A 126 -12.41 -9.53 -4.41
CA THR A 126 -11.39 -10.37 -3.78
C THR A 126 -10.00 -9.86 -4.13
N GLY A 127 -9.02 -10.03 -3.24
CA GLY A 127 -7.63 -9.69 -3.54
C GLY A 127 -7.09 -10.42 -4.79
N VAL A 128 -7.59 -11.63 -5.09
CA VAL A 128 -7.21 -12.37 -6.31
C VAL A 128 -7.64 -11.63 -7.57
N GLU A 129 -8.87 -11.11 -7.60
CA GLU A 129 -9.37 -10.30 -8.72
C GLU A 129 -8.58 -8.99 -8.84
N ALA A 130 -8.42 -8.27 -7.72
CA ALA A 130 -7.70 -7.01 -7.70
C ALA A 130 -6.26 -7.15 -8.22
N PHE A 131 -5.51 -8.13 -7.71
CA PHE A 131 -4.13 -8.38 -8.13
C PHE A 131 -4.02 -8.88 -9.57
N ARG A 132 -5.02 -9.63 -10.04
CA ARG A 132 -5.11 -9.99 -11.47
C ARG A 132 -5.28 -8.73 -12.32
N THR A 133 -6.21 -7.85 -11.97
CA THR A 133 -6.46 -6.62 -12.73
C THR A 133 -5.27 -5.67 -12.69
N TRP A 134 -4.63 -5.51 -11.52
CA TRP A 134 -3.36 -4.77 -11.37
C TRP A 134 -2.30 -5.30 -12.35
N ARG A 135 -2.09 -6.62 -12.36
CA ARG A 135 -1.11 -7.26 -13.24
C ARG A 135 -1.42 -7.09 -14.73
N GLU A 136 -2.69 -7.23 -15.13
CA GLU A 136 -3.08 -7.04 -16.54
C GLU A 136 -2.88 -5.59 -16.99
N LEU A 137 -3.35 -4.61 -16.20
CA LEU A 137 -3.17 -3.19 -16.52
C LEU A 137 -1.69 -2.80 -16.54
N GLY A 138 -0.91 -3.23 -15.54
CA GLY A 138 0.53 -2.95 -15.49
C GLY A 138 1.32 -3.58 -16.63
N ARG A 139 0.94 -4.78 -17.09
CA ARG A 139 1.63 -5.44 -18.21
C ARG A 139 1.30 -4.84 -19.57
N ARG A 140 0.02 -4.52 -19.81
CA ARG A 140 -0.47 -4.05 -21.12
C ARG A 140 -0.28 -2.56 -21.31
N PHE A 141 -0.45 -1.79 -20.24
CA PHE A 141 -0.52 -0.33 -20.30
C PHE A 141 0.50 0.36 -19.41
N GLY A 142 1.28 -0.40 -18.63
CA GLY A 142 2.46 0.11 -17.95
C GLY A 142 3.68 0.16 -18.87
N GLU A 143 4.65 0.99 -18.50
CA GLU A 143 5.89 1.16 -19.24
C GLU A 143 6.98 0.23 -18.71
N SER A 144 7.97 -0.09 -19.55
CA SER A 144 9.14 -0.85 -19.08
C SER A 144 9.90 -0.04 -18.04
N ALA A 145 10.14 -0.63 -16.88
CA ALA A 145 10.84 0.06 -15.81
C ALA A 145 12.32 0.25 -16.19
N PRO A 146 12.91 1.40 -15.86
CA PRO A 146 14.32 1.65 -16.11
C PRO A 146 15.19 0.74 -15.24
N GLY A 147 16.36 0.33 -15.74
CA GLY A 147 17.32 -0.49 -15.00
C GLY A 147 17.32 -1.97 -15.38
N PRO A 148 18.10 -2.79 -14.65
CA PRO A 148 18.43 -4.16 -15.08
C PRO A 148 17.34 -5.19 -14.80
N LYS A 149 16.41 -4.91 -13.88
CA LYS A 149 15.31 -5.82 -13.54
C LYS A 149 14.14 -5.58 -14.49
N ALA A 150 13.64 -6.63 -15.12
CA ALA A 150 12.48 -6.58 -16.00
C ALA A 150 11.16 -6.37 -15.22
N LEU A 151 10.97 -5.15 -14.72
CA LEU A 151 9.74 -4.68 -14.08
C LEU A 151 8.94 -3.78 -15.02
N LYS A 152 7.70 -3.47 -14.64
CA LYS A 152 6.85 -2.47 -15.27
C LYS A 152 6.54 -1.36 -14.27
N VAL A 153 6.56 -0.12 -14.73
CA VAL A 153 5.97 1.01 -14.00
C VAL A 153 4.46 0.97 -14.25
N PRO A 154 3.60 1.15 -13.21
CA PRO A 154 2.15 1.20 -13.41
C PRO A 154 1.74 2.29 -14.41
N PRO A 155 0.59 2.17 -15.10
CA PRO A 155 0.16 3.17 -16.07
C PRO A 155 0.07 4.58 -15.46
N THR A 156 0.50 5.60 -16.20
CA THR A 156 0.34 7.00 -15.82
C THR A 156 -1.15 7.41 -15.86
N PRO A 157 -1.55 8.51 -15.18
CA PRO A 157 -2.90 9.04 -15.30
C PRO A 157 -3.32 9.29 -16.76
N GLN A 158 -2.41 9.89 -17.54
CA GLN A 158 -2.62 10.21 -18.95
C GLN A 158 -2.82 8.93 -19.78
N ARG A 159 -2.03 7.88 -19.49
CA ARG A 159 -2.18 6.61 -20.20
C ARG A 159 -3.52 5.95 -19.92
N LEU A 160 -3.99 5.97 -18.67
CA LEU A 160 -5.32 5.43 -18.34
C LEU A 160 -6.46 6.20 -19.01
N LEU A 161 -6.36 7.53 -19.09
CA LEU A 161 -7.38 8.36 -19.76
C LEU A 161 -7.48 8.08 -21.26
N GLY A 162 -6.40 7.58 -21.89
CA GLY A 162 -6.39 7.19 -23.31
C GLY A 162 -6.96 5.81 -23.60
N LEU A 163 -7.28 5.00 -22.58
CA LEU A 163 -7.77 3.63 -22.77
C LEU A 163 -9.21 3.60 -23.28
N GLN A 164 -9.42 2.78 -24.31
CA GLN A 164 -10.73 2.49 -24.89
C GLN A 164 -11.52 1.51 -24.01
N ASP A 165 -12.84 1.52 -24.15
CA ASP A 165 -13.75 0.67 -23.36
C ASP A 165 -13.36 -0.81 -23.37
N TRP A 166 -13.09 -1.37 -24.56
CA TRP A 166 -12.73 -2.77 -24.72
C TRP A 166 -11.41 -3.13 -24.01
N GLU A 167 -10.47 -2.18 -23.89
CA GLU A 167 -9.19 -2.38 -23.17
C GLU A 167 -9.43 -2.57 -21.66
N TRP A 168 -10.37 -1.81 -21.09
CA TRP A 168 -10.81 -1.97 -19.70
C TRP A 168 -11.50 -3.33 -19.46
N HIS A 169 -12.41 -3.71 -20.36
CA HIS A 169 -13.12 -5.00 -20.29
C HIS A 169 -12.16 -6.18 -20.33
N GLN A 170 -11.13 -6.14 -21.18
CA GLN A 170 -10.12 -7.20 -21.27
C GLN A 170 -9.33 -7.40 -19.96
N CYS A 171 -9.19 -6.35 -19.16
CA CYS A 171 -8.52 -6.41 -17.85
C CYS A 171 -9.46 -6.89 -16.72
N GLY A 172 -10.75 -7.09 -17.00
CA GLY A 172 -11.75 -7.57 -16.05
C GLY A 172 -12.13 -6.54 -14.98
N LEU A 173 -12.02 -5.25 -15.31
CA LEU A 173 -12.40 -4.15 -14.42
C LEU A 173 -13.90 -3.84 -14.56
N ASP A 174 -14.61 -3.71 -13.44
CA ASP A 174 -16.01 -3.27 -13.48
C ASP A 174 -16.17 -1.76 -13.71
N GLY A 175 -17.38 -1.35 -14.11
CA GLY A 175 -17.69 0.03 -14.43
C GLY A 175 -17.57 1.02 -13.27
N ALA A 176 -17.79 0.59 -12.02
CA ALA A 176 -17.73 1.49 -10.87
C ALA A 176 -16.28 1.85 -10.51
N ARG A 177 -15.40 0.83 -10.44
CA ARG A 177 -13.95 1.06 -10.26
C ARG A 177 -13.36 1.80 -11.46
N ARG A 178 -13.76 1.47 -12.69
CA ARG A 178 -13.34 2.20 -13.90
C ARG A 178 -13.69 3.69 -13.82
N ARG A 179 -14.94 4.03 -13.48
CA ARG A 179 -15.37 5.43 -13.35
C ARG A 179 -14.57 6.17 -12.29
N THR A 180 -14.30 5.51 -11.16
CA THR A 180 -13.48 6.07 -10.08
C THR A 180 -12.05 6.33 -10.56
N LEU A 181 -11.43 5.39 -11.28
CA LEU A 181 -10.10 5.56 -11.87
C LEU A 181 -10.04 6.75 -12.83
N ILE A 182 -11.05 6.92 -13.69
CA ILE A 182 -11.12 8.06 -14.62
C ILE A 182 -11.20 9.37 -13.82
N ASN A 183 -12.07 9.44 -12.80
CA ASN A 183 -12.21 10.64 -11.97
C ASN A 183 -10.88 11.02 -11.29
N VAL A 184 -10.16 10.06 -10.69
CA VAL A 184 -8.87 10.35 -10.03
C VAL A 184 -7.78 10.68 -11.05
N ALA A 185 -7.75 10.03 -12.22
CA ALA A 185 -6.75 10.29 -13.25
C ALA A 185 -6.84 11.73 -13.79
N GLN A 186 -8.05 12.27 -13.95
CA GLN A 186 -8.27 13.65 -14.40
C GLN A 186 -7.66 14.70 -13.46
N VAL A 187 -7.56 14.39 -12.17
CA VAL A 187 -7.07 15.34 -11.13
C VAL A 187 -5.83 14.84 -10.40
N ALA A 188 -5.14 13.81 -10.91
CA ALA A 188 -4.04 13.14 -10.22
C ALA A 188 -2.93 14.12 -9.78
N HIS A 189 -2.57 15.09 -10.62
CA HIS A 189 -1.58 16.13 -10.30
C HIS A 189 -1.92 16.95 -9.05
N ARG A 190 -3.20 17.10 -8.70
CA ARG A 190 -3.64 17.78 -7.47
C ARG A 190 -3.61 16.85 -6.28
N LEU A 191 -3.92 15.57 -6.49
CA LEU A 191 -3.99 14.57 -5.43
C LEU A 191 -2.63 14.20 -4.87
N GLU A 192 -1.54 14.33 -5.65
CA GLU A 192 -0.17 14.15 -5.13
C GLU A 192 0.13 15.03 -3.91
N LYS A 193 -0.46 16.24 -3.83
CA LYS A 193 -0.35 17.13 -2.67
C LYS A 193 -0.90 16.52 -1.37
N ALA A 194 -1.70 15.46 -1.44
CA ALA A 194 -2.20 14.77 -0.26
C ALA A 194 -1.07 14.16 0.57
N ALA A 195 0.05 13.74 -0.06
CA ALA A 195 1.20 13.23 0.67
C ALA A 195 1.93 14.34 1.44
N GLU A 196 2.08 15.52 0.83
CA GLU A 196 2.70 16.68 1.46
C GLU A 196 1.84 17.25 2.60
N THR A 197 0.53 17.38 2.36
CA THR A 197 -0.42 17.95 3.32
C THR A 197 -0.97 16.93 4.32
N ARG A 198 -0.65 15.64 4.14
CA ARG A 198 -1.19 14.50 4.91
C ARG A 198 -2.71 14.51 4.99
N SER A 199 -3.38 14.90 3.90
CA SER A 199 -4.82 15.14 3.87
C SER A 199 -5.59 14.01 3.17
N ARG A 200 -6.24 13.15 3.95
CA ARG A 200 -7.20 12.15 3.42
C ARG A 200 -8.42 12.82 2.78
N GLU A 201 -8.90 13.90 3.37
CA GLU A 201 -10.04 14.68 2.87
C GLU A 201 -9.82 15.19 1.44
N LEU A 202 -8.58 15.52 1.06
CA LEU A 202 -8.26 15.90 -0.32
C LEU A 202 -8.54 14.76 -1.31
N LEU A 203 -8.25 13.51 -0.92
CA LEU A 203 -8.53 12.33 -1.74
C LEU A 203 -10.04 12.05 -1.80
N GLU A 204 -10.73 12.18 -0.67
CA GLU A 204 -12.17 11.90 -0.51
C GLU A 204 -13.09 12.89 -1.25
N LYS A 205 -12.55 14.03 -1.71
CA LYS A 205 -13.26 14.94 -2.61
C LYS A 205 -13.57 14.32 -3.97
N VAL A 206 -12.89 13.24 -4.36
CA VAL A 206 -13.09 12.60 -5.66
C VAL A 206 -14.20 11.54 -5.56
N PRO A 207 -15.26 11.62 -6.39
CA PRO A 207 -16.34 10.63 -6.37
C PRO A 207 -15.81 9.21 -6.60
N GLY A 208 -16.12 8.30 -5.67
CA GLY A 208 -15.67 6.91 -5.65
C GLY A 208 -14.46 6.64 -4.74
N VAL A 209 -13.85 7.69 -4.18
CA VAL A 209 -12.82 7.57 -3.14
C VAL A 209 -13.46 7.85 -1.78
N GLY A 210 -13.56 6.82 -0.93
CA GLY A 210 -14.08 6.94 0.43
C GLY A 210 -13.02 6.66 1.49
N VAL A 211 -13.44 6.66 2.76
CA VAL A 211 -12.57 6.54 3.95
C VAL A 211 -11.65 5.32 3.93
N TRP A 212 -12.10 4.18 3.38
CA TRP A 212 -11.28 2.99 3.23
C TRP A 212 -10.12 3.22 2.24
N THR A 213 -10.42 3.79 1.06
CA THR A 213 -9.43 4.01 0.01
C THR A 213 -8.44 5.10 0.42
N SER A 214 -8.90 6.20 1.01
CA SER A 214 -8.02 7.26 1.50
C SER A 214 -7.11 6.76 2.64
N ALA A 215 -7.61 5.87 3.52
CA ALA A 215 -6.79 5.24 4.54
C ALA A 215 -5.71 4.34 3.95
N GLU A 216 -6.04 3.43 3.03
CA GLU A 216 -5.04 2.55 2.38
C GLU A 216 -3.92 3.33 1.69
N VAL A 217 -4.24 4.49 1.09
CA VAL A 217 -3.26 5.41 0.52
C VAL A 217 -2.45 6.08 1.62
N ALA A 218 -3.09 6.67 2.63
CA ALA A 218 -2.45 7.39 3.74
C ALA A 218 -1.40 6.55 4.47
N GLN A 219 -1.76 5.30 4.77
CA GLN A 219 -0.89 4.34 5.46
C GLN A 219 0.44 4.09 4.73
N ARG A 220 0.47 4.21 3.40
CA ARG A 220 1.64 3.91 2.57
C ARG A 220 2.29 5.17 2.00
N ALA A 221 1.53 6.23 1.74
CA ALA A 221 2.01 7.47 1.14
C ALA A 221 2.75 8.34 2.16
N TRP A 222 2.22 8.47 3.39
CA TRP A 222 2.84 9.26 4.47
C TRP A 222 2.91 8.52 5.81
N GLY A 223 2.77 7.19 5.79
CA GLY A 223 2.95 6.35 6.98
C GLY A 223 1.92 6.62 8.08
N ASP A 224 0.69 7.00 7.73
CA ASP A 224 -0.32 7.45 8.70
C ASP A 224 -0.56 6.41 9.81
N PRO A 225 -0.20 6.71 11.08
CA PRO A 225 -0.37 5.76 12.17
C PRO A 225 -1.80 5.64 12.66
N ASP A 226 -2.72 6.52 12.22
CA ASP A 226 -4.10 6.60 12.70
C ASP A 226 -5.17 6.29 11.63
N ALA A 227 -4.76 6.15 10.37
CA ALA A 227 -5.66 5.86 9.27
C ALA A 227 -6.13 4.39 9.26
N VAL A 228 -7.11 4.03 10.09
CA VAL A 228 -7.74 2.71 10.08
C VAL A 228 -8.60 2.53 8.82
N SER A 229 -8.45 1.40 8.13
CA SER A 229 -9.24 1.01 6.95
C SER A 229 -10.65 0.57 7.31
N VAL A 230 -11.46 1.49 7.86
CA VAL A 230 -12.87 1.25 8.21
C VAL A 230 -13.65 0.80 6.98
N GLY A 231 -14.50 -0.22 7.14
CA GLY A 231 -15.25 -0.83 6.04
C GLY A 231 -14.48 -1.93 5.30
N ASP A 232 -13.26 -2.26 5.74
CA ASP A 232 -12.56 -3.44 5.25
C ASP A 232 -13.30 -4.73 5.68
N TYR A 233 -13.44 -5.67 4.74
CA TYR A 233 -14.21 -6.89 4.96
C TYR A 233 -13.66 -7.80 6.07
N HIS A 234 -12.36 -7.69 6.36
CA HIS A 234 -11.64 -8.54 7.29
C HIS A 234 -11.15 -7.82 8.54
N VAL A 235 -10.69 -6.57 8.44
CA VAL A 235 -9.97 -5.86 9.52
C VAL A 235 -10.80 -5.83 10.80
N ALA A 236 -12.01 -5.28 10.80
CA ALA A 236 -12.87 -5.18 12.00
C ALA A 236 -13.01 -6.51 12.73
N LYS A 237 -13.49 -7.53 12.01
CA LYS A 237 -13.71 -8.87 12.55
C LYS A 237 -12.42 -9.57 13.03
N ASN A 238 -11.25 -9.23 12.48
CA ASN A 238 -9.98 -9.78 12.92
C ASN A 238 -9.45 -9.05 14.14
N VAL A 239 -9.55 -7.72 14.16
CA VAL A 239 -9.12 -6.87 15.28
C VAL A 239 -9.95 -7.20 16.52
N THR A 240 -11.28 -7.19 16.42
CA THR A 240 -12.14 -7.54 17.55
C THR A 240 -11.84 -8.96 18.03
N TRP A 241 -11.72 -9.94 17.11
CA TRP A 241 -11.41 -11.33 17.49
C TRP A 241 -10.09 -11.43 18.24
N ALA A 242 -9.05 -10.73 17.80
CA ALA A 242 -7.74 -10.77 18.42
C ALA A 242 -7.70 -10.10 19.80
N LEU A 243 -8.61 -9.15 20.09
CA LEU A 243 -8.66 -8.41 21.35
C LEU A 243 -9.71 -8.96 22.33
N THR A 244 -10.80 -9.56 21.85
CA THR A 244 -11.93 -9.98 22.69
C THR A 244 -12.25 -11.47 22.58
N GLY A 245 -11.68 -12.17 21.60
CA GLY A 245 -12.07 -13.54 21.27
C GLY A 245 -13.43 -13.66 20.56
N THR A 246 -14.04 -12.54 20.15
CA THR A 246 -15.32 -12.52 19.44
C THR A 246 -15.27 -11.60 18.20
N PRO A 247 -15.87 -11.99 17.06
CA PRO A 247 -15.93 -11.12 15.89
C PRO A 247 -16.99 -10.03 16.10
N GLY A 248 -16.65 -8.79 15.76
CA GLY A 248 -17.51 -7.61 15.76
C GLY A 248 -17.43 -6.85 14.44
N ASP A 249 -17.97 -5.64 14.44
CA ASP A 249 -18.06 -4.73 13.29
C ASP A 249 -17.10 -3.54 13.43
N ASP A 250 -17.21 -2.58 12.50
CA ASP A 250 -16.35 -1.40 12.47
C ASP A 250 -16.51 -0.54 13.72
N ASP A 251 -17.72 -0.37 14.25
CA ASP A 251 -17.96 0.43 15.45
C ASP A 251 -17.29 -0.20 16.67
N GLY A 252 -17.49 -1.51 16.88
CA GLY A 252 -16.82 -2.24 17.96
C GLY A 252 -15.29 -2.26 17.81
N MET A 253 -14.78 -2.33 16.58
CA MET A 253 -13.34 -2.17 16.33
C MET A 253 -12.86 -0.77 16.75
N MET A 254 -13.57 0.28 16.37
CA MET A 254 -13.16 1.65 16.65
C MET A 254 -13.21 1.97 18.15
N GLU A 255 -14.18 1.42 18.90
CA GLU A 255 -14.22 1.50 20.36
C GLU A 255 -12.99 0.86 21.01
N LEU A 256 -12.62 -0.36 20.57
CA LEU A 256 -11.44 -1.07 21.08
C LEU A 256 -10.12 -0.36 20.73
N LEU A 257 -10.10 0.35 19.60
CA LEU A 257 -8.93 1.09 19.15
C LEU A 257 -8.83 2.49 19.78
N GLU A 258 -9.88 3.02 20.40
CA GLU A 258 -9.88 4.39 20.96
C GLU A 258 -8.68 4.72 21.86
N PRO A 259 -8.22 3.84 22.78
CA PRO A 259 -7.05 4.10 23.62
C PRO A 259 -5.75 4.31 22.83
N TYR A 260 -5.70 3.84 21.59
CA TYR A 260 -4.50 3.92 20.74
C TYR A 260 -4.40 5.22 19.96
N LYS A 261 -5.34 6.17 20.06
CA LYS A 261 -5.16 7.49 19.43
C LYS A 261 -3.85 8.14 19.90
N PRO A 262 -3.06 8.77 19.01
CA PRO A 262 -3.27 9.00 17.56
C PRO A 262 -2.61 7.94 16.66
N GLN A 263 -2.55 6.69 17.08
CA GLN A 263 -1.82 5.58 16.43
C GLN A 263 -2.67 4.31 16.27
N ARG A 264 -3.96 4.46 15.97
CA ARG A 264 -4.91 3.33 15.86
C ARG A 264 -4.54 2.33 14.75
N HIS A 265 -4.10 2.80 13.59
CA HIS A 265 -3.62 1.93 12.53
C HIS A 265 -2.33 1.19 12.93
N ARG A 266 -1.44 1.77 13.75
CA ARG A 266 -0.30 1.01 14.29
C ARG A 266 -0.74 -0.19 15.13
N ALA A 267 -1.76 -0.02 15.96
CA ALA A 267 -2.31 -1.13 16.74
C ALA A 267 -2.85 -2.24 15.82
N VAL A 268 -3.59 -1.86 14.77
CA VAL A 268 -4.04 -2.81 13.71
C VAL A 268 -2.84 -3.50 13.06
N MET A 269 -1.81 -2.75 12.68
CA MET A 269 -0.59 -3.30 12.08
C MET A 269 0.05 -4.39 12.96
N TYR A 270 0.16 -4.17 14.28
CA TYR A 270 0.71 -5.17 15.19
C TYR A 270 -0.19 -6.40 15.33
N LEU A 271 -1.51 -6.22 15.34
CA LEU A 271 -2.47 -7.33 15.36
C LEU A 271 -2.38 -8.18 14.10
N GLU A 272 -2.31 -7.54 12.93
CA GLU A 272 -2.13 -8.24 11.65
C GLU A 272 -0.82 -9.01 11.60
N ALA A 273 0.26 -8.40 12.07
CA ALA A 273 1.58 -9.02 12.11
C ALA A 273 1.65 -10.20 13.10
N ALA A 274 0.84 -10.17 14.17
CA ALA A 274 0.70 -11.30 15.09
C ALA A 274 0.01 -12.52 14.46
N GLY A 275 -0.68 -12.34 13.32
CA GLY A 275 -1.32 -13.44 12.59
C GLY A 275 -2.55 -14.04 13.28
N LEU A 276 -3.06 -13.40 14.33
CA LEU A 276 -4.23 -13.84 15.08
C LEU A 276 -5.49 -13.54 14.26
N ARG A 277 -5.94 -14.55 13.52
CA ARG A 277 -7.12 -14.46 12.66
C ARG A 277 -8.24 -15.30 13.23
N ARG A 278 -9.47 -14.79 13.08
CA ARG A 278 -10.67 -15.59 13.40
C ARG A 278 -10.66 -16.91 12.62
N PRO A 279 -11.14 -18.03 13.20
CA PRO A 279 -11.30 -19.28 12.49
C PRO A 279 -12.16 -19.10 11.23
N ARG A 280 -11.71 -19.64 10.09
CA ARG A 280 -12.43 -19.55 8.82
C ARG A 280 -13.57 -20.57 8.81
N ARG A 281 -14.82 -20.13 8.92
CA ARG A 281 -16.01 -21.00 8.90
C ARG A 281 -16.79 -21.02 7.58
N ALA A 282 -16.41 -20.19 6.60
CA ALA A 282 -17.12 -20.06 5.32
C ALA A 282 -16.24 -20.43 4.10
N PRO A 283 -16.83 -21.00 3.01
CA PRO A 283 -16.14 -21.24 1.75
C PRO A 283 -15.56 -19.96 1.15
N ARG A 284 -14.50 -20.07 0.34
CA ARG A 284 -13.93 -18.91 -0.38
C ARG A 284 -14.98 -18.34 -1.33
N PHE A 285 -15.13 -17.01 -1.35
CA PHE A 285 -15.94 -16.34 -2.36
C PHE A 285 -15.34 -16.64 -3.74
N SER A 286 -16.16 -17.16 -4.66
CA SER A 286 -15.72 -17.47 -6.02
C SER A 286 -15.45 -16.18 -6.79
N PRO A 287 -14.31 -16.06 -7.49
CA PRO A 287 -14.02 -14.88 -8.27
C PRO A 287 -15.08 -14.62 -9.36
N ARG A 288 -15.52 -13.38 -9.55
CA ARG A 288 -16.40 -12.95 -10.64
C ARG A 288 -15.57 -12.68 -11.90
N ASP A 289 -15.95 -13.27 -13.03
CA ASP A 289 -15.30 -13.02 -14.33
C ASP A 289 -16.12 -12.03 -15.17
N TYR A 290 -15.72 -10.76 -15.14
CA TYR A 290 -16.37 -9.70 -15.90
C TYR A 290 -16.06 -9.72 -17.42
N ARG A 291 -15.21 -10.64 -17.91
CA ARG A 291 -14.86 -10.73 -19.34
C ARG A 291 -15.93 -11.41 -20.20
N ARG A 292 -16.95 -12.00 -19.58
CA ARG A 292 -18.01 -12.76 -20.26
C ARG A 292 -19.28 -11.94 -20.52
N PHE A 293 -19.26 -10.64 -20.20
CA PHE A 293 -20.39 -9.73 -20.34
C PHE A 293 -19.93 -8.40 -20.95
#